data_AF-A0A6B3N3G7-F1
#
_entry.id   AF-A0A6B3N3G7-F1
#
_cell.length_a   1.000
_cell.length_b   1.000
_cell.length_c   1.000
_cell.angle_alpha   90.00
_cell.angle_beta   90.00
_cell.angle_gamma   90.00
#
_symmetry.space_group_name_H-M   'P 1'
#
loop_
_entity.id
_entity.type
_entity.pdbx_description
1 polymer ?
#
loop_
_entity_poly.entity_id
_entity_poly.type
_entity_poly.pdbx_seq_one_letter_code
_entity_poly.pdbx_strand_id
1 'polypeptide(L)'
;MFKSIRDYSGWTYPSASGWKVNSNGKHGTLILNDLKIKIRMRGKAKYWGKPTTLTVVYKPRLNQWFASITLKVDTPEPLYGAESDLSYESVVAYDLGTETAITTFDGSEFNEIENQRFTRTLEPLLKNAGKAKRRKRAPNRRQRVKPSSRWKKANKRESQLKGKIGNQRKDWQHQVTSDLASRYDIGVTEKLNTKGMTRKAKNSSKRQRQKAGLNKSILDVGFGSLNKMLTYKIELKGGIVLQLPTKQFKPSQRCPKCGKVHKEWADISNRYHVCDECGFEFPRDKTSTMVMYNAALGKQPGYGNDLDKRGFSSSTSKTSKHTGSMKQLGKMKRQKSRSQDGSAETPSLYRAG
;
A
#
# COMPACT_ATOMS: atom_id res chain seq x y z
N MET A 1 -29.09 -24.19 -4.24
CA MET A 1 -28.75 -24.00 -2.81
C MET A 1 -28.38 -22.54 -2.56
N PHE A 2 -29.31 -21.74 -2.05
CA PHE A 2 -29.10 -20.31 -1.79
C PHE A 2 -28.10 -20.13 -0.63
N LYS A 3 -27.05 -19.33 -0.85
CA LYS A 3 -26.11 -18.98 0.23
C LYS A 3 -26.81 -18.04 1.20
N SER A 4 -26.49 -18.19 2.49
CA SER A 4 -26.94 -17.28 3.55
C SER A 4 -26.64 -15.83 3.18
N ILE A 5 -27.54 -14.89 3.52
CA ILE A 5 -27.32 -13.45 3.32
C ILE A 5 -26.03 -12.94 4.00
N ARG A 6 -25.52 -13.67 4.99
CA ARG A 6 -24.22 -13.39 5.64
C ARG A 6 -23.02 -13.65 4.72
N ASP A 7 -23.21 -14.44 3.67
CA ASP A 7 -22.22 -14.77 2.65
C ASP A 7 -22.41 -13.98 1.35
N TYR A 8 -23.53 -13.24 1.23
CA TYR A 8 -23.80 -12.30 0.13
C TYR A 8 -23.29 -10.91 0.52
N SER A 9 -22.04 -10.61 0.15
CA SER A 9 -21.45 -9.30 0.41
C SER A 9 -21.76 -8.24 -0.65
N GLY A 10 -22.46 -8.60 -1.73
CA GLY A 10 -22.71 -7.72 -2.88
C GLY A 10 -22.80 -8.47 -4.20
N TRP A 11 -23.02 -7.72 -5.28
CA TRP A 11 -23.02 -8.19 -6.66
C TRP A 11 -22.42 -7.14 -7.60
N THR A 12 -22.14 -7.53 -8.84
CA THR A 12 -21.53 -6.66 -9.86
C THR A 12 -22.33 -6.75 -11.15
N TYR A 13 -22.66 -5.60 -11.72
CA TYR A 13 -23.09 -5.45 -13.11
C TYR A 13 -21.84 -5.25 -13.97
N PRO A 14 -21.41 -6.28 -14.73
CA PRO A 14 -20.16 -6.22 -15.49
C PRO A 14 -20.25 -5.31 -16.73
N SER A 15 -21.46 -4.97 -17.16
CA SER A 15 -21.75 -4.07 -18.27
C SER A 15 -22.84 -3.08 -17.86
N ALA A 16 -23.18 -2.13 -18.74
CA ALA A 16 -24.25 -1.15 -18.52
C ALA A 16 -25.67 -1.76 -18.52
N SER A 17 -25.82 -3.07 -18.62
CA SER A 17 -27.14 -3.72 -18.55
C SER A 17 -27.67 -3.74 -17.11
N GLY A 18 -28.95 -3.42 -16.93
CA GLY A 18 -29.64 -3.43 -15.63
C GLY A 18 -29.46 -2.17 -14.78
N TRP A 19 -28.59 -1.22 -15.16
CA TRP A 19 -28.41 0.04 -14.43
C TRP A 19 -28.05 1.20 -15.37
N LYS A 20 -28.29 2.43 -14.93
CA LYS A 20 -27.89 3.65 -15.65
C LYS A 20 -27.45 4.71 -14.66
N VAL A 21 -26.44 5.51 -15.05
CA VAL A 21 -26.05 6.71 -14.30
C VAL A 21 -26.34 7.93 -15.15
N ASN A 22 -27.20 8.79 -14.65
CA ASN A 22 -27.51 10.09 -15.24
C ASN A 22 -26.70 11.14 -14.49
N SER A 23 -25.50 11.45 -14.99
CA SER A 23 -24.57 12.42 -14.43
C SER A 23 -23.54 12.85 -15.47
N ASN A 24 -23.07 14.08 -15.37
CA ASN A 24 -21.90 14.61 -16.09
C ASN A 24 -20.65 14.69 -15.18
N GLY A 25 -20.67 13.98 -14.05
CA GLY A 25 -19.62 14.02 -13.03
C GLY A 25 -19.90 14.99 -11.88
N LYS A 26 -20.94 15.82 -11.96
CA LYS A 26 -21.40 16.66 -10.86
C LYS A 26 -22.86 16.35 -10.51
N HIS A 27 -23.09 15.84 -9.30
CA HIS A 27 -24.38 15.31 -8.85
C HIS A 27 -24.96 14.29 -9.85
N GLY A 28 -26.16 13.79 -9.61
CA GLY A 28 -26.85 12.94 -10.58
C GLY A 28 -27.72 11.90 -9.92
N THR A 29 -28.07 10.88 -10.69
CA THR A 29 -28.88 9.76 -10.21
C THR A 29 -28.35 8.44 -10.75
N LEU A 30 -28.18 7.46 -9.87
CA LEU A 30 -27.98 6.06 -10.22
C LEU A 30 -29.34 5.38 -10.24
N ILE A 31 -29.65 4.70 -11.34
CA ILE A 31 -30.88 3.94 -11.53
C ILE A 31 -30.51 2.47 -11.62
N LEU A 32 -31.13 1.63 -10.80
CA LEU A 32 -31.07 0.17 -10.87
C LEU A 32 -32.41 -0.30 -11.45
N ASN A 33 -32.43 -0.61 -12.73
CA ASN A 33 -33.67 -0.86 -13.48
C ASN A 33 -34.35 -2.16 -13.02
N ASP A 34 -33.55 -3.18 -12.75
CA ASP A 34 -33.97 -4.48 -12.24
C ASP A 34 -34.63 -4.41 -10.86
N LEU A 35 -34.11 -3.54 -9.98
CA LEU A 35 -34.65 -3.32 -8.64
C LEU A 35 -35.68 -2.19 -8.59
N LYS A 36 -35.87 -1.45 -9.69
CA LYS A 36 -36.70 -0.24 -9.76
C LYS A 36 -36.31 0.82 -8.71
N ILE A 37 -35.03 0.91 -8.38
CA ILE A 37 -34.49 1.84 -7.38
C ILE A 37 -33.81 3.02 -8.08
N LYS A 38 -34.06 4.24 -7.58
CA LYS A 38 -33.36 5.46 -7.98
C LYS A 38 -32.61 6.03 -6.77
N ILE A 39 -31.31 6.24 -6.91
CA ILE A 39 -30.41 6.71 -5.85
C ILE A 39 -29.82 8.05 -6.27
N ARG A 40 -30.08 9.10 -5.50
CA ARG A 40 -29.49 10.42 -5.74
C ARG A 40 -28.00 10.41 -5.44
N MET A 41 -27.20 10.86 -6.39
CA MET A 41 -25.75 11.07 -6.27
C MET A 41 -25.48 12.55 -5.97
N ARG A 42 -24.57 12.83 -5.03
CA ARG A 42 -24.16 14.20 -4.68
C ARG A 42 -22.63 14.33 -4.68
N GLY A 43 -22.13 15.52 -4.98
CA GLY A 43 -20.71 15.83 -5.07
C GLY A 43 -20.22 15.99 -6.51
N LYS A 44 -18.94 16.35 -6.67
CA LYS A 44 -18.25 16.44 -7.96
C LYS A 44 -17.14 15.40 -7.99
N ALA A 45 -17.17 14.52 -8.99
CA ALA A 45 -16.11 13.57 -9.22
C ALA A 45 -14.85 14.30 -9.70
N LYS A 46 -13.67 13.84 -9.26
CA LYS A 46 -12.39 14.39 -9.71
C LYS A 46 -12.18 14.16 -11.21
N TYR A 47 -12.58 12.97 -11.67
CA TYR A 47 -12.56 12.58 -13.07
C TYR A 47 -13.93 12.05 -13.45
N TRP A 48 -14.34 12.31 -14.69
CA TRP A 48 -15.55 11.76 -15.27
C TRP A 48 -15.24 11.14 -16.62
N GLY A 49 -15.95 10.06 -16.94
CA GLY A 49 -15.74 9.30 -18.16
C GLY A 49 -16.87 8.31 -18.35
N LYS A 50 -16.70 7.34 -19.25
CA LYS A 50 -17.74 6.37 -19.58
C LYS A 50 -17.90 5.35 -18.45
N PRO A 51 -19.09 5.23 -17.82
CA PRO A 51 -19.34 4.18 -16.84
C PRO A 51 -19.26 2.79 -17.50
N THR A 52 -18.51 1.87 -16.89
CA THR A 52 -18.30 0.52 -17.44
C THR A 52 -18.87 -0.58 -16.56
N THR A 53 -18.76 -0.43 -15.25
CA THR A 53 -19.10 -1.46 -14.28
C THR A 53 -19.69 -0.84 -13.03
N LEU A 54 -20.72 -1.46 -12.47
CA LEU A 54 -21.27 -1.10 -11.17
C LEU A 54 -21.11 -2.27 -10.21
N THR A 55 -20.51 -2.04 -9.05
CA THR A 55 -20.45 -3.02 -7.96
C THR A 55 -21.26 -2.51 -6.78
N VAL A 56 -22.27 -3.27 -6.38
CA VAL A 56 -23.07 -3.01 -5.19
C VAL A 56 -22.57 -3.91 -4.07
N VAL A 57 -22.09 -3.32 -2.97
CA VAL A 57 -21.44 -4.05 -1.87
C VAL A 57 -22.04 -3.64 -0.54
N TYR A 58 -22.48 -4.61 0.23
CA TYR A 58 -22.81 -4.40 1.63
C TYR A 58 -21.54 -4.47 2.47
N LYS A 59 -21.32 -3.47 3.34
CA LYS A 59 -20.22 -3.48 4.30
C LYS A 59 -20.78 -3.70 5.72
N PRO A 60 -20.77 -4.94 6.24
CA PRO A 60 -21.31 -5.26 7.56
C PRO A 60 -20.70 -4.46 8.71
N ARG A 61 -19.44 -4.01 8.56
CA ARG A 61 -18.77 -3.17 9.56
C ARG A 61 -19.37 -1.77 9.70
N LEU A 62 -19.95 -1.25 8.62
CA LEU A 62 -20.55 0.08 8.55
C LEU A 62 -22.09 0.02 8.59
N ASN A 63 -22.68 -1.18 8.43
CA ASN A 63 -24.13 -1.36 8.30
C ASN A 63 -24.70 -0.54 7.14
N GLN A 64 -23.98 -0.48 6.02
CA GLN A 64 -24.27 0.38 4.88
C GLN A 64 -24.02 -0.36 3.56
N TRP A 65 -24.85 -0.05 2.57
CA TRP A 65 -24.65 -0.44 1.17
C TRP A 65 -23.85 0.63 0.43
N PHE A 66 -22.98 0.20 -0.47
CA PHE A 66 -22.17 1.06 -1.33
C PHE A 66 -22.41 0.66 -2.78
N ALA A 67 -22.64 1.67 -3.63
CA ALA A 67 -22.60 1.54 -5.08
C ALA A 67 -21.27 2.13 -5.57
N SER A 68 -20.42 1.31 -6.20
CA SER A 68 -19.14 1.73 -6.75
C SER A 68 -19.20 1.65 -8.27
N ILE A 69 -19.13 2.81 -8.93
CA ILE A 69 -19.16 2.93 -10.39
C ILE A 69 -17.71 3.03 -10.87
N THR A 70 -17.29 2.09 -11.73
CA THR A 70 -16.01 2.16 -12.44
C THR A 70 -16.21 2.98 -13.72
N LEU A 71 -15.31 3.93 -13.95
CA LEU A 71 -15.30 4.79 -15.12
C LEU A 71 -14.10 4.43 -15.99
N LYS A 72 -14.30 4.37 -17.31
CA LYS A 72 -13.23 4.49 -18.29
C LYS A 72 -13.02 5.99 -18.52
N VAL A 73 -11.85 6.47 -18.15
CA VAL A 73 -11.44 7.87 -18.30
C VAL A 73 -10.22 7.86 -19.20
N ASP A 74 -10.16 8.78 -20.14
CA ASP A 74 -8.96 9.00 -20.94
C ASP A 74 -7.95 9.73 -20.06
N THR A 75 -6.83 9.08 -19.80
CA THR A 75 -5.72 9.62 -19.01
C THR A 75 -4.52 9.77 -19.93
N PRO A 76 -3.71 10.84 -19.79
CA PRO A 76 -2.46 10.95 -20.53
C PRO A 76 -1.61 9.70 -20.28
N GLU A 77 -1.05 9.12 -21.33
CA GLU A 77 -0.14 7.99 -21.17
C GLU A 77 1.17 8.49 -20.55
N PRO A 78 1.58 7.94 -19.40
CA PRO A 78 2.88 8.28 -18.83
C PRO A 78 3.97 7.62 -19.69
N LEU A 79 4.75 8.43 -20.41
CA LEU A 79 5.85 8.00 -21.28
C LEU A 79 7.16 8.64 -20.78
N TYR A 80 8.33 8.04 -20.95
CA TYR A 80 9.57 8.63 -20.41
C TYR A 80 10.60 8.85 -21.50
N GLY A 81 11.39 9.93 -21.38
CA GLY A 81 12.45 10.25 -22.33
C GLY A 81 11.92 10.72 -23.70
N ALA A 82 12.61 10.34 -24.78
CA ALA A 82 12.29 10.75 -26.15
C ALA A 82 10.92 10.24 -26.66
N GLU A 83 10.28 9.32 -25.93
CA GLU A 83 8.94 8.82 -26.25
C GLU A 83 7.82 9.66 -25.61
N SER A 84 8.14 10.65 -24.78
CA SER A 84 7.17 11.48 -24.08
C SER A 84 6.93 12.81 -24.76
N ASP A 85 5.67 13.11 -25.09
CA ASP A 85 5.24 14.46 -25.50
C ASP A 85 5.09 15.43 -24.30
N LEU A 86 5.25 14.94 -23.06
CA LEU A 86 5.15 15.73 -21.84
C LEU A 86 6.51 16.31 -21.43
N SER A 87 6.57 17.61 -21.11
CA SER A 87 7.71 18.23 -20.45
C SER A 87 7.76 17.79 -18.98
N TYR A 88 8.85 17.16 -18.57
CA TYR A 88 9.09 16.79 -17.18
C TYR A 88 9.91 17.88 -16.50
N GLU A 89 9.22 18.86 -15.92
CA GLU A 89 9.87 20.05 -15.36
C GLU A 89 10.21 19.90 -13.88
N SER A 90 9.46 19.05 -13.16
CA SER A 90 9.55 18.94 -11.71
C SER A 90 9.86 17.51 -11.26
N VAL A 91 10.98 17.35 -10.54
CA VAL A 91 11.46 16.06 -10.03
C VAL A 91 11.50 16.12 -8.51
N VAL A 92 11.04 15.06 -7.84
CA VAL A 92 11.21 14.90 -6.40
C VAL A 92 11.76 13.52 -6.09
N ALA A 93 12.88 13.47 -5.39
CA ALA A 93 13.34 12.27 -4.73
C ALA A 93 12.73 12.20 -3.33
N TYR A 94 12.30 11.01 -2.91
CA TYR A 94 11.70 10.84 -1.60
C TYR A 94 12.09 9.51 -0.96
N ASP A 95 12.28 9.55 0.36
CA ASP A 95 12.57 8.38 1.19
C ASP A 95 11.49 8.18 2.25
N LEU A 96 11.20 6.92 2.61
CA LEU A 96 10.16 6.56 3.56
C LEU A 96 10.77 6.06 4.87
N GLY A 97 10.53 6.80 5.94
CA GLY A 97 11.07 6.50 7.27
C GLY A 97 10.00 6.16 8.32
N THR A 98 10.44 5.66 9.47
CA THR A 98 9.55 5.43 10.62
C THR A 98 9.60 6.54 11.65
N GLU A 99 10.61 7.40 11.60
CA GLU A 99 10.74 8.59 12.44
C GLU A 99 10.08 9.77 11.73
N THR A 100 10.70 10.25 10.66
CA THR A 100 10.05 11.06 9.62
C THR A 100 9.37 10.14 8.63
N ALA A 101 8.11 10.39 8.28
CA ALA A 101 7.36 9.49 7.42
C ALA A 101 7.82 9.57 5.96
N ILE A 102 8.08 10.79 5.48
CA ILE A 102 8.61 11.05 4.14
C ILE A 102 9.63 12.18 4.24
N THR A 103 10.83 11.96 3.72
CA THR A 103 11.81 13.03 3.46
C THR A 103 11.88 13.22 1.96
N THR A 104 11.77 14.46 1.48
CA THR A 104 11.81 14.79 0.05
C THR A 104 12.94 15.75 -0.28
N PHE A 105 13.45 15.67 -1.51
CA PHE A 105 14.41 16.61 -2.08
C PHE A 105 14.07 16.85 -3.55
N ASP A 106 13.94 18.11 -3.96
CA ASP A 106 13.56 18.51 -5.33
C ASP A 106 14.71 19.13 -6.13
N GLY A 107 15.94 19.03 -5.62
CA GLY A 107 17.11 19.66 -6.21
C GLY A 107 17.49 20.98 -5.57
N SER A 108 16.55 21.64 -4.89
CA SER A 108 16.77 22.88 -4.16
C SER A 108 16.60 22.72 -2.65
N GLU A 109 15.47 22.15 -2.22
CA GLU A 109 15.07 22.16 -0.82
C GLU A 109 14.73 20.76 -0.30
N PHE A 110 14.88 20.61 1.02
CA PHE A 110 14.38 19.44 1.72
C PHE A 110 13.05 19.74 2.39
N ASN A 111 12.12 18.80 2.31
CA ASN A 111 10.89 18.85 3.08
C ASN A 111 10.67 17.53 3.82
N GLU A 112 10.23 17.61 5.07
CA GLU A 112 10.07 16.47 5.96
C GLU A 112 8.62 16.39 6.44
N ILE A 113 7.98 15.27 6.16
CA ILE A 113 6.60 15.02 6.54
C ILE A 113 6.61 14.10 7.76
N GLU A 114 6.07 14.61 8.87
CA GLU A 114 6.07 13.91 10.14
C GLU A 114 5.24 12.62 10.13
N ASN A 115 5.70 11.65 10.92
CA ASN A 115 4.91 10.45 11.22
C ASN A 115 3.85 10.76 12.29
N GLN A 116 2.59 10.71 11.88
CA GLN A 116 1.42 10.94 12.74
C GLN A 116 1.21 9.87 13.82
N ARG A 117 1.88 8.70 13.71
CA ARG A 117 1.88 7.61 14.70
C ARG A 117 0.47 7.19 15.17
N PHE A 118 -0.51 7.17 14.25
CA PHE A 118 -1.93 6.90 14.55
C PHE A 118 -2.15 5.63 15.39
N THR A 119 -1.38 4.57 15.12
CA THR A 119 -1.49 3.33 15.89
C THR A 119 -1.00 3.53 17.33
N ARG A 120 0.07 4.30 17.57
CA ARG A 120 0.60 4.58 18.91
C ARG A 120 -0.42 5.32 19.75
N THR A 121 -1.06 6.35 19.19
CA THR A 121 -2.07 7.17 19.87
C THR A 121 -3.26 6.34 20.35
N LEU A 122 -3.74 5.39 19.53
CA LEU A 122 -4.90 4.56 19.86
C LEU A 122 -4.54 3.19 20.46
N GLU A 123 -3.26 2.91 20.70
CA GLU A 123 -2.79 1.62 21.19
C GLU A 123 -3.32 1.25 22.59
N PRO A 124 -3.36 2.15 23.60
CA PRO A 124 -3.90 1.80 24.91
C PRO A 124 -5.36 1.34 24.84
N LEU A 125 -6.17 2.07 24.07
CA LEU A 125 -7.57 1.73 23.83
C LEU A 125 -7.71 0.38 23.11
N LEU A 126 -6.85 0.14 22.11
CA LEU A 126 -6.84 -1.12 21.37
C LEU A 126 -6.45 -2.31 22.25
N LYS A 127 -5.44 -2.14 23.12
CA LYS A 127 -5.01 -3.15 24.09
C LYS A 127 -6.13 -3.48 25.08
N ASN A 128 -6.81 -2.47 25.61
CA ASN A 128 -7.92 -2.64 26.55
C ASN A 128 -9.11 -3.34 25.89
N ALA A 129 -9.49 -2.95 24.67
CA ALA A 129 -10.52 -3.63 23.90
C ALA A 129 -10.14 -5.10 23.61
N GLY A 130 -8.87 -5.35 23.27
CA GLY A 130 -8.35 -6.70 23.06
C GLY A 130 -8.38 -7.57 24.33
N LYS A 131 -7.99 -7.02 25.49
CA LYS A 131 -8.09 -7.70 26.81
C LYS A 131 -9.55 -8.05 27.12
N ALA A 132 -10.46 -7.08 26.96
CA ALA A 132 -11.89 -7.29 27.19
C ALA A 132 -12.46 -8.39 26.28
N LYS A 133 -12.06 -8.42 24.99
CA LYS A 133 -12.48 -9.47 24.05
C LYS A 133 -11.97 -10.86 24.45
N ARG A 134 -10.70 -10.98 24.86
CA ARG A 134 -10.09 -12.28 25.25
C ARG A 134 -10.78 -12.92 26.45
N ARG A 135 -11.31 -12.13 27.37
CA ARG A 135 -12.05 -12.60 28.56
C ARG A 135 -13.47 -13.10 28.24
N LYS A 136 -13.91 -13.14 26.97
CA LYS A 136 -15.27 -13.57 26.58
C LYS A 136 -15.19 -14.80 25.69
N ARG A 137 -16.25 -15.63 25.70
CA ARG A 137 -16.35 -16.84 24.86
C ARG A 137 -16.29 -16.48 23.37
N ALA A 138 -15.15 -16.79 22.77
CA ALA A 138 -14.86 -16.64 21.34
C ALA A 138 -15.57 -17.72 20.52
N PRO A 139 -15.76 -17.52 19.21
CA PRO A 139 -16.26 -18.59 18.33
C PRO A 139 -15.16 -19.64 18.10
N ASN A 140 -15.52 -20.92 18.13
CA ASN A 140 -14.64 -22.01 17.72
C ASN A 140 -15.36 -22.86 16.65
N ARG A 141 -14.88 -22.81 15.41
CA ARG A 141 -15.50 -23.53 14.30
C ARG A 141 -15.35 -25.05 14.41
N ARG A 142 -14.23 -25.55 14.95
CA ARG A 142 -13.99 -26.99 15.12
C ARG A 142 -14.92 -27.58 16.19
N GLN A 143 -15.07 -26.87 17.29
CA GLN A 143 -15.93 -27.27 18.42
C GLN A 143 -17.38 -26.80 18.28
N ARG A 144 -17.78 -26.25 17.12
CA ARG A 144 -19.12 -25.67 16.85
C ARG A 144 -19.59 -24.65 17.91
N VAL A 145 -18.67 -23.98 18.59
CA VAL A 145 -18.97 -23.00 19.64
C VAL A 145 -19.35 -21.66 19.01
N LYS A 146 -20.57 -21.19 19.31
CA LYS A 146 -21.04 -19.85 18.92
C LYS A 146 -20.45 -18.77 19.84
N PRO A 147 -20.11 -17.59 19.30
CA PRO A 147 -19.59 -16.49 20.10
C PRO A 147 -20.69 -15.94 21.03
N SER A 148 -20.33 -15.64 22.28
CA SER A 148 -21.23 -14.96 23.22
C SER A 148 -21.62 -13.56 22.72
N SER A 149 -22.78 -13.04 23.13
CA SER A 149 -23.20 -11.66 22.83
C SER A 149 -22.16 -10.64 23.31
N ARG A 150 -21.62 -10.84 24.52
CA ARG A 150 -20.56 -10.02 25.11
C ARG A 150 -19.27 -10.04 24.25
N TRP A 151 -18.88 -11.19 23.70
CA TRP A 151 -17.74 -11.28 22.77
C TRP A 151 -18.00 -10.50 21.49
N LYS A 152 -19.20 -10.61 20.89
CA LYS A 152 -19.57 -9.86 19.68
C LYS A 152 -19.45 -8.35 19.91
N LYS A 153 -19.94 -7.84 21.05
CA LYS A 153 -19.84 -6.42 21.44
C LYS A 153 -18.37 -5.98 21.58
N ALA A 154 -17.54 -6.76 22.27
CA ALA A 154 -16.11 -6.46 22.43
C ALA A 154 -15.35 -6.50 21.09
N ASN A 155 -15.63 -7.49 20.25
CA ASN A 155 -15.03 -7.62 18.91
C ASN A 155 -15.45 -6.46 17.99
N LYS A 156 -16.70 -6.00 18.07
CA LYS A 156 -17.17 -4.81 17.33
C LYS A 156 -16.38 -3.57 17.75
N ARG A 157 -16.19 -3.34 19.06
CA ARG A 157 -15.41 -2.20 19.58
C ARG A 157 -13.96 -2.23 19.10
N GLU A 158 -13.29 -3.38 19.18
CA GLU A 158 -11.92 -3.51 18.67
C GLU A 158 -11.85 -3.28 17.15
N SER A 159 -12.83 -3.79 16.39
CA SER A 159 -12.91 -3.58 14.95
C SER A 159 -13.13 -2.11 14.59
N GLN A 160 -13.92 -1.36 15.38
CA GLN A 160 -14.15 0.06 15.18
C GLN A 160 -12.87 0.86 15.42
N LEU A 161 -12.11 0.57 16.48
CA LEU A 161 -10.83 1.21 16.76
C LEU A 161 -9.81 0.94 15.63
N LYS A 162 -9.70 -0.31 15.17
CA LYS A 162 -8.85 -0.66 14.02
C LYS A 162 -9.30 0.05 12.74
N GLY A 163 -10.61 0.19 12.54
CA GLY A 163 -11.19 0.95 11.44
C GLY A 163 -10.82 2.43 11.51
N LYS A 164 -10.91 3.05 12.69
CA LYS A 164 -10.52 4.45 12.92
C LYS A 164 -9.05 4.68 12.58
N ILE A 165 -8.13 3.87 13.11
CA ILE A 165 -6.69 3.95 12.80
C ILE A 165 -6.46 3.82 11.29
N GLY A 166 -7.08 2.83 10.65
CA GLY A 166 -6.94 2.59 9.22
C GLY A 166 -7.46 3.76 8.37
N ASN A 167 -8.58 4.37 8.77
CA ASN A 167 -9.16 5.52 8.08
C ASN A 167 -8.32 6.78 8.26
N GLN A 168 -7.87 7.10 9.47
CA GLN A 168 -7.00 8.25 9.74
C GLN A 168 -5.70 8.16 8.94
N ARG A 169 -5.04 7.00 8.96
CA ARG A 169 -3.85 6.76 8.14
C ARG A 169 -4.14 6.96 6.66
N LYS A 170 -5.23 6.37 6.16
CA LYS A 170 -5.57 6.43 4.74
C LYS A 170 -5.87 7.87 4.30
N ASP A 171 -6.57 8.63 5.12
CA ASP A 171 -6.90 10.03 4.87
C ASP A 171 -5.63 10.89 4.78
N TRP A 172 -4.76 10.82 5.80
CA TRP A 172 -3.47 11.48 5.81
C TRP A 172 -2.59 11.09 4.59
N GLN A 173 -2.50 9.80 4.28
CA GLN A 173 -1.78 9.32 3.09
C GLN A 173 -2.34 9.92 1.80
N HIS A 174 -3.67 10.05 1.68
CA HIS A 174 -4.28 10.67 0.51
C HIS A 174 -3.98 12.16 0.41
N GLN A 175 -3.98 12.90 1.52
CA GLN A 175 -3.63 14.32 1.53
C GLN A 175 -2.19 14.52 1.09
N VAL A 176 -1.25 13.85 1.77
CA VAL A 176 0.19 13.93 1.48
C VAL A 176 0.52 13.55 0.04
N THR A 177 0.03 12.41 -0.43
CA THR A 177 0.34 11.95 -1.80
C THR A 177 -0.39 12.76 -2.88
N SER A 178 -1.51 13.43 -2.56
CA SER A 178 -2.15 14.35 -3.50
C SER A 178 -1.35 15.64 -3.63
N ASP A 179 -0.89 16.18 -2.51
CA ASP A 179 -0.04 17.38 -2.49
C ASP A 179 1.25 17.14 -3.28
N LEU A 180 2.01 16.10 -2.98
CA LEU A 180 3.23 15.76 -3.71
C LEU A 180 2.98 15.52 -5.21
N ALA A 181 1.95 14.74 -5.56
CA ALA A 181 1.63 14.48 -6.96
C ALA A 181 1.15 15.72 -7.72
N SER A 182 0.61 16.72 -7.02
CA SER A 182 0.21 17.98 -7.67
C SER A 182 1.40 18.86 -8.04
N ARG A 183 2.53 18.72 -7.32
CA ARG A 183 3.72 19.55 -7.49
C ARG A 183 4.80 18.95 -8.40
N TYR A 184 4.89 17.63 -8.47
CA TYR A 184 6.05 16.95 -9.09
C TYR A 184 5.65 15.96 -10.19
N ASP A 185 6.25 16.05 -11.36
CA ASP A 185 5.96 15.21 -12.54
C ASP A 185 6.72 13.89 -12.49
N ILE A 186 7.91 13.89 -11.89
CA ILE A 186 8.72 12.70 -11.68
C ILE A 186 8.90 12.49 -10.17
N GLY A 187 8.46 11.32 -9.69
CA GLY A 187 8.81 10.84 -8.35
C GLY A 187 9.96 9.85 -8.41
N VAL A 188 10.93 9.96 -7.52
CA VAL A 188 12.08 9.04 -7.44
C VAL A 188 12.16 8.46 -6.04
N THR A 189 12.18 7.14 -5.93
CA THR A 189 12.30 6.44 -4.64
C THR A 189 13.13 5.20 -4.80
N GLU A 190 13.61 4.65 -3.70
CA GLU A 190 14.18 3.31 -3.72
C GLU A 190 13.10 2.20 -3.80
N LYS A 191 13.48 1.08 -4.43
CA LYS A 191 12.65 -0.12 -4.56
C LYS A 191 12.61 -0.91 -3.25
N LEU A 192 11.82 -0.41 -2.30
CA LEU A 192 11.65 -1.05 -0.99
C LEU A 192 10.91 -2.39 -1.08
N ASN A 193 11.55 -3.47 -0.62
CA ASN A 193 10.87 -4.75 -0.36
C ASN A 193 10.10 -4.70 0.97
N THR A 194 9.06 -3.86 1.01
CA THR A 194 8.22 -3.64 2.21
C THR A 194 7.62 -4.93 2.77
N LYS A 195 7.28 -5.90 1.91
CA LYS A 195 6.81 -7.24 2.33
C LYS A 195 7.90 -8.01 3.07
N GLY A 196 9.13 -7.98 2.56
CA GLY A 196 10.29 -8.57 3.22
C GLY A 196 10.62 -7.87 4.53
N MET A 197 10.58 -6.54 4.55
CA MET A 197 10.85 -5.73 5.74
C MET A 197 9.85 -5.99 6.86
N THR A 198 8.58 -6.23 6.56
CA THR A 198 7.54 -6.47 7.57
C THR A 198 7.36 -7.94 7.93
N ARG A 199 8.21 -8.83 7.41
CA ARG A 199 8.20 -10.25 7.76
C ARG A 199 8.59 -10.45 9.23
N LYS A 200 7.93 -11.42 9.88
CA LYS A 200 8.28 -11.83 11.24
C LYS A 200 9.68 -12.45 11.26
N ALA A 201 10.45 -12.16 12.32
CA ALA A 201 11.71 -12.85 12.58
C ALA A 201 11.46 -14.34 12.86
N LYS A 202 12.38 -15.21 12.43
CA LYS A 202 12.27 -16.67 12.61
C LYS A 202 12.84 -17.15 13.95
N ASN A 203 13.96 -16.58 14.44
CA ASN A 203 14.68 -17.09 15.62
C ASN A 203 15.06 -15.97 16.62
N SER A 204 15.07 -16.34 17.91
CA SER A 204 15.34 -15.57 19.15
C SER A 204 14.28 -14.54 19.62
N SER A 205 13.97 -14.57 20.92
CA SER A 205 12.87 -13.80 21.53
C SER A 205 13.12 -12.28 21.55
N LYS A 206 14.34 -11.83 21.85
CA LYS A 206 14.73 -10.40 21.88
C LYS A 206 14.69 -9.78 20.47
N ARG A 207 15.30 -10.44 19.49
CA ARG A 207 15.31 -10.00 18.08
C ARG A 207 13.89 -9.98 17.50
N GLN A 208 13.05 -10.94 17.92
CA GLN A 208 11.64 -10.97 17.51
C GLN A 208 10.84 -9.77 18.02
N ARG A 209 11.03 -9.34 19.27
CA ARG A 209 10.34 -8.17 19.84
C ARG A 209 10.75 -6.86 19.15
N GLN A 210 12.06 -6.62 19.00
CA GLN A 210 12.58 -5.45 18.28
C GLN A 210 12.05 -5.41 16.85
N LYS A 211 12.10 -6.57 16.15
CA LYS A 211 11.57 -6.68 14.79
C LYS A 211 10.07 -6.43 14.72
N ALA A 212 9.30 -6.93 15.69
CA ALA A 212 7.86 -6.68 15.74
C ALA A 212 7.54 -5.19 15.97
N GLY A 213 8.34 -4.49 16.79
CA GLY A 213 8.26 -3.05 16.98
C GLY A 213 8.48 -2.28 15.67
N LEU A 214 9.60 -2.56 14.99
CA LEU A 214 9.90 -1.95 13.70
C LEU A 214 8.82 -2.25 12.64
N ASN A 215 8.38 -3.50 12.54
CA ASN A 215 7.33 -3.89 11.59
C ASN A 215 6.03 -3.12 11.86
N LYS A 216 5.69 -2.90 13.14
CA LYS A 216 4.52 -2.12 13.52
C LYS A 216 4.68 -0.66 13.09
N SER A 217 5.84 -0.03 13.30
CA SER A 217 6.09 1.35 12.86
C SER A 217 6.01 1.50 11.34
N ILE A 218 6.62 0.57 10.57
CA ILE A 218 6.55 0.56 9.10
C ILE A 218 5.09 0.41 8.62
N LEU A 219 4.32 -0.46 9.26
CA LEU A 219 2.90 -0.65 8.92
C LEU A 219 2.02 0.52 9.36
N ASP A 220 2.44 1.28 10.37
CA ASP A 220 1.73 2.47 10.82
C ASP A 220 1.90 3.64 9.85
N VAL A 221 3.09 3.83 9.28
CA VAL A 221 3.29 4.78 8.18
C VAL A 221 2.64 4.26 6.89
N GLY A 222 2.77 2.95 6.65
CA GLY A 222 2.17 2.28 5.50
C GLY A 222 2.94 2.52 4.20
N PHE A 223 4.24 2.19 4.18
CA PHE A 223 5.14 2.45 3.06
C PHE A 223 4.60 1.97 1.71
N GLY A 224 4.10 0.72 1.68
CA GLY A 224 3.56 0.15 0.44
C GLY A 224 2.32 0.87 -0.07
N SER A 225 1.48 1.42 0.83
CA SER A 225 0.32 2.23 0.43
C SER A 225 0.72 3.62 -0.02
N LEU A 226 1.66 4.28 0.66
CA LEU A 226 2.19 5.59 0.26
C LEU A 226 2.80 5.53 -1.14
N ASN A 227 3.74 4.61 -1.36
CA ASN A 227 4.36 4.43 -2.68
C ASN A 227 3.32 4.15 -3.75
N LYS A 228 2.40 3.20 -3.52
CA LYS A 228 1.34 2.92 -4.48
C LYS A 228 0.48 4.15 -4.77
N MET A 229 0.13 4.93 -3.75
CA MET A 229 -0.73 6.10 -3.90
C MET A 229 -0.05 7.24 -4.66
N LEU A 230 1.22 7.52 -4.32
CA LEU A 230 1.99 8.53 -5.00
C LEU A 230 2.22 8.15 -6.47
N THR A 231 2.61 6.89 -6.74
CA THR A 231 2.78 6.37 -8.10
C THR A 231 1.54 6.57 -8.95
N TYR A 232 0.37 6.04 -8.55
CA TYR A 232 -0.80 6.18 -9.43
C TYR A 232 -1.24 7.63 -9.60
N LYS A 233 -1.02 8.51 -8.60
CA LYS A 233 -1.44 9.92 -8.70
C LYS A 233 -0.55 10.73 -9.62
N ILE A 234 0.74 10.44 -9.63
CA ILE A 234 1.68 11.01 -10.59
C ILE A 234 1.36 10.49 -12.00
N GLU A 235 1.11 9.19 -12.16
CA GLU A 235 0.70 8.61 -13.45
C GLU A 235 -0.61 9.19 -14.00
N LEU A 236 -1.58 9.48 -13.12
CA LEU A 236 -2.86 10.08 -13.53
C LEU A 236 -2.72 11.46 -14.17
N LYS A 237 -1.60 12.14 -14.00
CA LYS A 237 -1.28 13.41 -14.67
C LYS A 237 -0.27 13.26 -15.80
N GLY A 238 0.05 12.03 -16.19
CA GLY A 238 1.06 11.73 -17.21
C GLY A 238 2.49 11.68 -16.68
N GLY A 239 2.68 11.93 -15.38
CA GLY A 239 3.97 11.80 -14.71
C GLY A 239 4.44 10.36 -14.57
N ILE A 240 5.66 10.18 -14.08
CA ILE A 240 6.23 8.84 -13.84
C ILE A 240 6.84 8.69 -12.44
N VAL A 241 6.90 7.46 -11.95
CA VAL A 241 7.68 7.15 -10.73
C VAL A 241 8.79 6.16 -11.03
N LEU A 242 10.01 6.60 -10.74
CA LEU A 242 11.26 5.86 -10.90
C LEU A 242 11.62 5.14 -9.58
N GLN A 243 11.80 3.82 -9.67
CA GLN A 243 12.23 3.01 -8.54
C GLN A 243 13.67 2.53 -8.70
N LEU A 244 14.55 3.05 -7.83
CA LEU A 244 15.97 2.71 -7.78
C LEU A 244 16.23 1.33 -7.19
N PRO A 245 17.07 0.48 -7.81
CA PRO A 245 17.45 -0.79 -7.22
C PRO A 245 18.42 -0.58 -6.04
N THR A 246 17.90 -0.65 -4.81
CA THR A 246 18.63 -0.35 -3.56
C THR A 246 19.98 -1.06 -3.46
N LYS A 247 20.06 -2.35 -3.83
CA LYS A 247 21.29 -3.15 -3.66
C LYS A 247 22.43 -2.72 -4.59
N GLN A 248 22.10 -2.27 -5.79
CA GLN A 248 23.08 -1.88 -6.80
C GLN A 248 23.54 -0.44 -6.56
N PHE A 249 22.60 0.47 -6.26
CA PHE A 249 22.89 1.91 -6.08
C PHE A 249 23.40 2.26 -4.70
N LYS A 250 22.90 1.56 -3.67
CA LYS A 250 23.18 1.81 -2.26
C LYS A 250 23.01 3.29 -1.87
N PRO A 251 21.83 3.90 -2.13
CA PRO A 251 21.63 5.33 -1.92
C PRO A 251 21.92 5.78 -0.48
N SER A 252 21.65 4.93 0.51
CA SER A 252 21.92 5.23 1.92
C SER A 252 23.39 5.09 2.34
N GLN A 253 24.28 4.72 1.43
CA GLN A 253 25.71 4.48 1.70
C GLN A 253 26.60 5.27 0.73
N ARG A 254 26.01 6.05 -0.17
CA ARG A 254 26.73 6.68 -1.27
C ARG A 254 26.79 8.17 -1.05
N CYS A 255 27.96 8.75 -1.26
CA CYS A 255 28.11 10.19 -1.23
C CYS A 255 27.47 10.81 -2.48
N PRO A 256 26.55 11.79 -2.35
CA PRO A 256 25.94 12.46 -3.49
C PRO A 256 26.92 13.36 -4.25
N LYS A 257 28.01 13.80 -3.59
CA LYS A 257 29.01 14.73 -4.15
C LYS A 257 30.10 14.05 -4.98
N CYS A 258 30.72 12.98 -4.48
CA CYS A 258 31.82 12.29 -5.18
C CYS A 258 31.45 10.86 -5.63
N GLY A 259 30.34 10.31 -5.15
CA GLY A 259 29.91 8.95 -5.50
C GLY A 259 30.60 7.83 -4.72
N LYS A 260 31.54 8.10 -3.81
CA LYS A 260 32.15 7.07 -2.96
C LYS A 260 31.11 6.32 -2.13
N VAL A 261 31.29 5.00 -1.97
CA VAL A 261 30.44 4.14 -1.15
C VAL A 261 31.10 3.85 0.19
N HIS A 262 30.41 4.25 1.24
CA HIS A 262 30.77 4.11 2.64
C HIS A 262 29.95 2.98 3.26
N LYS A 263 30.59 1.83 3.54
CA LYS A 263 29.87 0.67 4.09
C LYS A 263 29.38 0.92 5.52
N GLU A 264 30.11 1.74 6.27
CA GLU A 264 29.85 2.17 7.63
C GLU A 264 28.58 3.02 7.75
N TRP A 265 28.19 3.75 6.69
CA TRP A 265 26.90 4.47 6.63
C TRP A 265 25.68 3.53 6.59
N ALA A 266 25.89 2.22 6.43
CA ALA A 266 24.84 1.23 6.55
C ALA A 266 24.30 1.08 7.98
N ASP A 267 25.11 1.43 8.98
CA ASP A 267 24.68 1.34 10.37
C ASP A 267 23.60 2.40 10.66
N ILE A 268 22.50 1.94 11.26
CA ILE A 268 21.35 2.80 11.57
C ILE A 268 21.66 3.75 12.73
N SER A 269 22.63 3.39 13.59
CA SER A 269 23.13 4.28 14.64
C SER A 269 23.76 5.54 14.06
N ASN A 270 24.30 5.46 12.84
CA ASN A 270 24.86 6.61 12.15
C ASN A 270 23.74 7.51 11.62
N ARG A 271 23.58 8.68 12.23
CA ARG A 271 22.58 9.69 11.85
C ARG A 271 23.16 10.76 10.91
N TYR A 272 24.48 10.77 10.69
CA TYR A 272 25.18 11.84 9.99
C TYR A 272 26.29 11.28 9.09
N HIS A 273 26.20 11.56 7.80
CA HIS A 273 27.17 11.07 6.83
C HIS A 273 28.30 12.06 6.66
N VAL A 274 29.53 11.63 6.93
CA VAL A 274 30.76 12.40 6.67
C VAL A 274 31.59 11.60 5.67
N CYS A 275 31.92 12.23 4.55
CA CYS A 275 32.69 11.63 3.47
C CYS A 275 34.16 12.06 3.58
N ASP A 276 35.04 11.09 3.81
CA ASP A 276 36.50 11.28 3.90
C ASP A 276 37.14 11.73 2.57
N GLU A 277 36.54 11.40 1.43
CA GLU A 277 37.10 11.69 0.11
C GLU A 277 36.85 13.13 -0.38
N CYS A 278 35.72 13.74 -0.01
CA CYS A 278 35.33 15.05 -0.56
C CYS A 278 34.80 16.05 0.48
N GLY A 279 34.85 15.68 1.77
CA GLY A 279 34.39 16.51 2.89
C GLY A 279 32.87 16.74 2.94
N PHE A 280 32.08 15.96 2.19
CA PHE A 280 30.62 16.08 2.24
C PHE A 280 30.10 15.66 3.61
N GLU A 281 29.25 16.49 4.20
CA GLU A 281 28.71 16.28 5.54
C GLU A 281 27.21 16.64 5.60
N PHE A 282 26.35 15.67 5.89
CA PHE A 282 24.89 15.88 5.91
C PHE A 282 24.12 14.78 6.67
N PRO A 283 22.88 15.04 7.16
CA PRO A 283 22.04 13.99 7.74
C PRO A 283 21.82 12.79 6.81
N ARG A 284 21.82 11.58 7.38
CA ARG A 284 21.66 10.31 6.64
C ARG A 284 20.39 10.24 5.79
N ASP A 285 19.25 10.56 6.40
CA ASP A 285 17.92 10.41 5.76
C ASP A 285 17.79 11.37 4.55
N LYS A 286 18.40 12.56 4.64
CA LYS A 286 18.46 13.54 3.56
C LYS A 286 19.46 13.15 2.46
N THR A 287 20.64 12.64 2.84
CA THR A 287 21.67 12.21 1.89
C THR A 287 21.15 11.20 0.87
N SER A 288 20.33 10.24 1.32
CA SER A 288 19.74 9.22 0.45
C SER A 288 18.89 9.85 -0.66
N THR A 289 18.08 10.87 -0.33
CA THR A 289 17.24 11.56 -1.32
C THR A 289 18.06 12.34 -2.35
N MET A 290 19.19 12.96 -1.97
CA MET A 290 20.09 13.61 -2.93
C MET A 290 20.68 12.63 -3.93
N VAL A 291 21.13 11.45 -3.47
CA VAL A 291 21.67 10.41 -4.35
C VAL A 291 20.60 9.95 -5.33
N MET A 292 19.36 9.74 -4.84
CA MET A 292 18.25 9.33 -5.70
C MET A 292 17.90 10.39 -6.75
N TYR A 293 17.88 11.67 -6.35
CA TYR A 293 17.64 12.80 -7.24
C TYR A 293 18.71 12.89 -8.34
N ASN A 294 19.98 12.90 -7.95
CA ASN A 294 21.11 12.91 -8.88
C ASN A 294 21.09 11.68 -9.80
N ALA A 295 20.68 10.52 -9.28
CA ALA A 295 20.58 9.31 -10.08
C ALA A 295 19.47 9.40 -11.14
N ALA A 296 18.36 10.07 -10.86
CA ALA A 296 17.31 10.31 -11.85
C ALA A 296 17.72 11.31 -12.93
N LEU A 297 18.52 12.32 -12.57
CA LEU A 297 18.99 13.34 -13.52
C LEU A 297 20.22 12.94 -14.34
N GLY A 298 20.72 11.71 -14.20
CA GLY A 298 21.99 11.34 -14.84
C GLY A 298 23.24 11.90 -14.15
N LYS A 299 23.09 12.78 -13.14
CA LYS A 299 24.19 13.56 -12.53
C LYS A 299 24.93 12.87 -11.38
N GLN A 300 24.51 11.68 -10.94
CA GLN A 300 25.17 10.99 -9.82
C GLN A 300 26.57 10.48 -10.21
N PRO A 301 27.65 10.93 -9.54
CA PRO A 301 29.01 10.48 -9.84
C PRO A 301 29.18 8.97 -9.66
N GLY A 302 30.01 8.38 -10.52
CA GLY A 302 30.28 6.94 -10.54
C GLY A 302 29.21 6.10 -11.26
N TYR A 303 28.19 6.72 -11.86
CA TYR A 303 27.23 6.07 -12.75
C TYR A 303 27.09 6.86 -14.05
N GLY A 304 27.28 6.23 -15.21
CA GLY A 304 27.10 6.88 -16.52
C GLY A 304 25.66 7.32 -16.77
N ASN A 305 25.39 8.22 -17.71
CA ASN A 305 24.13 8.98 -17.85
C ASN A 305 22.87 8.17 -18.22
N ASP A 306 23.03 6.90 -18.58
CA ASP A 306 21.96 6.04 -19.12
C ASP A 306 21.14 5.37 -18.01
N LEU A 307 19.85 5.72 -17.89
CA LEU A 307 18.95 5.25 -16.83
C LEU A 307 18.55 3.77 -16.96
N ASP A 308 18.49 3.23 -18.18
CA ASP A 308 18.15 1.82 -18.40
C ASP A 308 19.30 0.92 -17.96
N LYS A 309 20.55 1.34 -18.22
CA LYS A 309 21.75 0.69 -17.67
C LYS A 309 21.85 0.77 -16.15
N ARG A 310 21.21 1.78 -15.54
CA ARG A 310 21.09 1.95 -14.08
C ARG A 310 20.00 1.05 -13.46
N GLY A 311 19.27 0.25 -14.24
CA GLY A 311 18.34 -0.75 -13.71
C GLY A 311 17.15 -0.15 -12.96
N PHE A 312 16.80 1.10 -13.26
CA PHE A 312 15.58 1.72 -12.75
C PHE A 312 14.37 0.93 -13.22
N SER A 313 13.42 0.71 -12.32
CA SER A 313 12.09 0.26 -12.71
C SER A 313 11.21 1.50 -12.79
N SER A 314 10.83 1.90 -14.00
CA SER A 314 9.76 2.88 -14.18
C SER A 314 8.42 2.22 -13.83
N SER A 315 7.48 3.04 -13.36
CA SER A 315 6.10 2.61 -13.21
C SER A 315 5.41 2.33 -14.55
N THR A 316 5.96 2.86 -15.65
CA THR A 316 5.52 2.66 -17.04
C THR A 316 6.14 1.41 -17.70
N SER A 317 7.17 0.81 -17.09
CA SER A 317 7.81 -0.40 -17.64
C SER A 317 6.76 -1.52 -17.75
N LYS A 318 6.57 -2.06 -18.96
CA LYS A 318 5.61 -3.13 -19.28
C LYS A 318 5.93 -4.43 -18.55
N THR A 319 5.65 -4.50 -17.24
CA THR A 319 5.49 -5.76 -16.54
C THR A 319 4.02 -6.13 -16.61
N SER A 320 3.67 -6.89 -17.65
CA SER A 320 2.39 -7.59 -17.72
C SER A 320 2.21 -8.42 -16.45
N LYS A 321 1.50 -7.85 -15.47
CA LYS A 321 0.90 -8.62 -14.40
C LYS A 321 -0.54 -8.74 -14.79
N HIS A 322 -0.87 -9.88 -15.40
CA HIS A 322 -2.23 -10.35 -15.54
C HIS A 322 -2.91 -10.16 -14.18
N THR A 323 -3.77 -9.14 -14.07
CA THR A 323 -4.57 -8.92 -12.88
C THR A 323 -5.59 -10.02 -12.90
N GLY A 324 -5.29 -11.08 -12.15
CA GLY A 324 -6.12 -12.26 -12.17
C GLY A 324 -7.52 -11.88 -11.73
N SER A 325 -8.51 -12.28 -12.52
CA SER A 325 -9.93 -12.10 -12.22
C SER A 325 -10.22 -12.53 -10.77
N MET A 326 -11.20 -11.92 -10.10
CA MET A 326 -11.70 -12.37 -8.79
C MET A 326 -12.00 -13.89 -8.76
N LYS A 327 -12.27 -14.49 -9.92
CA LYS A 327 -12.40 -15.94 -10.13
C LYS A 327 -11.10 -16.72 -9.85
N GLN A 328 -9.93 -16.21 -10.26
CA GLN A 328 -8.60 -16.80 -9.97
C GLN A 328 -8.21 -16.65 -8.50
N LEU A 329 -8.54 -15.52 -7.88
CA LEU A 329 -8.32 -15.29 -6.44
C LEU A 329 -9.19 -16.23 -5.58
N GLY A 330 -10.39 -16.56 -6.07
CA GLY A 330 -11.24 -17.62 -5.53
C GLY A 330 -10.65 -19.02 -5.69
N LYS A 331 -10.09 -19.35 -6.87
CA LYS A 331 -9.43 -20.65 -7.13
C LYS A 331 -8.19 -20.88 -6.25
N MET A 332 -7.32 -19.89 -6.07
CA MET A 332 -6.14 -20.00 -5.18
C MET A 332 -6.52 -20.23 -3.71
N LYS A 333 -7.60 -19.61 -3.22
CA LYS A 333 -8.11 -19.89 -1.86
C LYS A 333 -8.67 -21.31 -1.72
N ARG A 334 -9.20 -21.89 -2.81
CA ARG A 334 -9.82 -23.22 -2.85
C ARG A 334 -8.78 -24.35 -3.00
N GLN A 335 -7.64 -24.08 -3.64
CA GLN A 335 -6.52 -25.04 -3.68
C GLN A 335 -5.83 -25.17 -2.31
N LYS A 336 -5.77 -24.09 -1.52
CA LYS A 336 -5.18 -24.13 -0.18
C LYS A 336 -5.96 -24.98 0.84
N SER A 337 -7.17 -25.45 0.48
CA SER A 337 -7.99 -26.33 1.31
C SER A 337 -8.00 -27.79 0.87
N ARG A 338 -7.12 -28.20 -0.06
CA ARG A 338 -7.20 -29.54 -0.68
C ARG A 338 -5.90 -30.36 -0.72
N SER A 339 -4.92 -30.08 0.14
CA SER A 339 -3.73 -30.92 0.34
C SER A 339 -3.24 -30.75 1.79
N GLN A 340 -3.09 -31.75 2.65
CA GLN A 340 -2.95 -33.20 2.50
C GLN A 340 -3.80 -33.89 3.60
N ASP A 341 -4.70 -34.80 3.21
CA ASP A 341 -5.04 -35.96 4.05
C ASP A 341 -3.93 -36.97 3.77
N GLY A 342 -3.02 -37.12 4.72
CA GLY A 342 -2.06 -38.23 4.75
C GLY A 342 -2.79 -39.46 5.26
N SER A 343 -2.76 -40.52 4.48
CA SER A 343 -3.14 -41.88 4.83
C SER A 343 -2.55 -42.29 6.19
N ALA A 344 -3.40 -42.38 7.21
CA ALA A 344 -3.09 -43.08 8.44
C ALA A 344 -3.46 -44.55 8.24
N GLU A 345 -2.46 -45.38 7.99
CA GLU A 345 -2.59 -46.82 8.15
C GLU A 345 -2.98 -47.12 9.60
N THR A 346 -3.98 -47.99 9.75
CA THR A 346 -4.53 -48.41 11.04
C THR A 346 -3.75 -49.64 11.51
N PRO A 347 -3.13 -49.65 12.71
CA PRO A 347 -2.57 -50.88 13.25
C PRO A 347 -3.70 -51.80 13.73
N SER A 348 -3.75 -52.98 13.13
CA SER A 348 -4.60 -54.12 13.52
C SER A 348 -4.25 -54.60 14.93
N LEU A 349 -5.26 -54.81 15.77
CA LEU A 349 -5.15 -55.46 17.08
C LEU A 349 -5.77 -56.86 17.03
N TYR A 350 -4.99 -57.83 17.54
CA TYR A 350 -5.31 -59.18 18.04
C TYR A 350 -5.67 -60.34 17.09
N ARG A 351 -4.81 -61.38 17.12
CA ARG A 351 -5.11 -62.80 17.40
C ARG A 351 -3.80 -63.46 17.88
N ALA A 352 -3.73 -63.90 19.14
CA ALA A 352 -3.98 -65.27 19.60
C ALA A 352 -2.81 -66.22 19.26
N GLY A 353 -2.12 -66.66 20.32
CA GLY A 353 -0.92 -67.46 20.37
C GLY A 353 -0.27 -67.26 21.73
#